data_AF-A0A538BCI5-F1
#
_entry.id   AF-A0A538BCI5-F1
#
_cell.length_a   1.000
_cell.length_b   1.000
_cell.length_c   1.000
_cell.angle_alpha   90.00
_cell.angle_beta   90.00
_cell.angle_gamma   90.00
#
_symmetry.space_group_name_H-M   'P 1'
#
loop_
_entity.id
_entity.type
_entity.pdbx_description
1 polymer ?
#
loop_
_entity_poly.entity_id
_entity_poly.type
_entity_poly.pdbx_seq_one_letter_code
_entity_poly.pdbx_strand_id
1 'polypeptide(L)'
;MAVRLGGGQGFYGDGHRPVDDLLAAGVDYLVCEALAELTLAILQKDRQRDESLGYTRDLPLYLQQVMPYVLEGRTRFITNAGGIN
;
A
#
# COMPACT_ATOMS: atom_id res chain seq x y z
N MET A 1 6.01 26.34 6.61
CA MET A 1 6.38 25.11 5.87
C MET A 1 5.10 24.36 5.56
N ALA A 2 4.98 23.77 4.37
CA ALA A 2 3.84 22.94 4.00
C ALA A 2 4.29 21.47 3.99
N VAL A 3 3.40 20.56 4.39
CA VAL A 3 3.60 19.11 4.30
C VAL A 3 2.69 18.57 3.20
N ARG A 4 3.24 17.73 2.31
CA ARG A 4 2.52 17.11 1.20
C ARG A 4 2.24 15.64 1.52
N LEU A 5 0.95 15.29 1.50
CA LEU A 5 0.47 13.93 1.73
C LEU A 5 -0.05 13.36 0.40
N GLY A 6 0.40 12.17 0.02
CA GLY A 6 -0.12 11.40 -1.11
C GLY A 6 -0.90 10.18 -0.61
N GLY A 7 -2.07 9.90 -1.20
CA GLY A 7 -2.83 8.67 -0.98
C GLY A 7 -2.65 7.73 -2.17
N GLY A 8 -2.04 6.56 -1.94
CA GLY A 8 -1.65 5.63 -3.01
C GLY A 8 -2.49 4.35 -3.14
N GLN A 9 -2.97 3.79 -2.04
CA GLN A 9 -3.78 2.57 -2.02
C GLN A 9 -4.97 2.77 -1.09
N GLY A 10 -6.16 2.36 -1.53
CA GLY A 10 -7.37 2.33 -0.70
C GLY A 10 -7.89 0.94 -0.35
N PHE A 11 -7.48 -0.11 -1.07
CA PHE A 11 -7.91 -1.49 -0.86
C PHE A 11 -6.95 -2.49 -1.55
N TYR A 12 -7.12 -3.78 -1.25
CA TYR A 12 -6.37 -4.87 -1.88
C TYR A 12 -6.82 -5.10 -3.33
N GLY A 13 -5.89 -5.04 -4.27
CA GLY A 13 -6.15 -5.09 -5.71
C GLY A 13 -6.34 -3.72 -6.37
N ASP A 14 -6.08 -2.63 -5.65
CA ASP A 14 -5.99 -1.29 -6.21
C ASP A 14 -4.77 -1.16 -7.15
N GLY A 15 -4.78 -0.15 -8.02
CA GLY A 15 -3.71 0.06 -8.99
C GLY A 15 -2.47 0.67 -8.33
N HIS A 16 -1.33 -0.03 -8.35
CA HIS A 16 -0.08 0.49 -7.77
C HIS A 16 0.63 1.54 -8.67
N ARG A 17 0.46 1.49 -10.00
CA ARG A 17 1.18 2.38 -10.95
C ARG A 17 1.01 3.90 -10.70
N PRO A 18 -0.17 4.43 -10.39
CA PRO A 18 -0.36 5.87 -10.11
C PRO A 18 0.47 6.41 -8.93
N VAL A 19 1.03 5.55 -8.08
CA VAL A 19 1.98 5.96 -7.03
C VAL A 19 3.22 6.65 -7.62
N ASP A 20 3.65 6.27 -8.82
CA ASP A 20 4.83 6.87 -9.47
C ASP A 20 4.65 8.38 -9.67
N ASP A 21 3.44 8.84 -10.00
CA ASP A 21 3.12 10.26 -10.18
C ASP A 21 3.21 11.03 -8.86
N LEU A 22 2.77 10.42 -7.74
CA LEU A 22 2.86 11.03 -6.41
C LEU A 22 4.32 11.14 -5.94
N LEU A 23 5.12 10.10 -6.20
CA LEU A 23 6.54 10.09 -5.87
C LEU A 23 7.32 11.12 -6.70
N ALA A 24 7.02 11.23 -8.00
CA ALA A 24 7.59 12.25 -8.87
C ALA A 24 7.18 13.68 -8.46
N ALA A 25 5.97 13.86 -7.95
CA ALA A 25 5.48 15.14 -7.41
C ALA A 25 6.12 15.54 -6.06
N GLY A 26 6.91 14.65 -5.44
CA GLY A 26 7.66 14.94 -4.22
C GLY A 26 6.80 15.06 -2.97
N VAL A 27 5.89 14.09 -2.75
CA VAL A 27 5.15 13.99 -1.49
C VAL A 27 6.09 13.65 -0.32
N ASP A 28 5.86 14.26 0.85
CA ASP A 28 6.65 13.99 2.06
C ASP A 28 6.26 12.65 2.67
N TYR A 29 4.97 12.30 2.58
CA TYR A 29 4.41 11.04 3.04
C TYR A 29 3.53 10.42 1.97
N LEU A 30 3.76 9.15 1.69
CA LEU A 30 2.88 8.33 0.87
C LEU A 30 2.16 7.33 1.77
N VAL A 31 0.84 7.44 1.83
CA VAL A 31 -0.03 6.55 2.62
C VAL A 31 -0.69 5.54 1.68
N CYS A 32 -0.46 4.26 1.93
CA CYS A 32 -1.13 3.15 1.25
C CYS A 32 -1.86 2.32 2.30
N GLU A 33 -3.18 2.45 2.31
CA GLU A 33 -4.06 1.82 3.29
C GLU A 33 -4.92 0.77 2.59
N ALA A 34 -4.72 -0.50 2.95
CA ALA A 34 -5.44 -1.64 2.39
C ALA A 34 -6.50 -2.24 3.33
N LEU A 35 -6.71 -1.81 4.58
CA LEU A 35 -7.74 -2.35 5.49
C LEU A 35 -9.16 -1.81 5.21
N ALA A 36 -9.61 -1.92 3.95
CA ALA A 36 -11.00 -1.69 3.57
C ALA A 36 -11.88 -2.92 3.83
N GLU A 37 -13.20 -2.71 3.99
CA GLU A 37 -14.19 -3.79 4.11
C GLU A 37 -14.09 -4.80 2.95
N LEU A 38 -13.88 -4.30 1.72
CA LEU A 38 -13.65 -5.13 0.54
C LEU A 38 -12.41 -6.01 0.69
N THR A 39 -11.30 -5.45 1.17
CA THR A 39 -10.06 -6.22 1.42
C THR A 39 -10.32 -7.34 2.41
N LEU A 40 -10.95 -7.03 3.55
CA LEU A 40 -11.25 -8.03 4.58
C LEU A 40 -12.11 -9.17 4.03
N ALA A 41 -13.12 -8.87 3.21
CA ALA A 41 -13.96 -9.89 2.56
C ALA A 41 -13.16 -10.79 1.61
N ILE A 42 -12.26 -10.21 0.81
CA ILE A 42 -11.39 -10.97 -0.10
C ILE A 42 -10.44 -11.87 0.69
N LEU A 43 -9.74 -11.31 1.68
CA LEU A 43 -8.75 -12.04 2.47
C LEU A 43 -9.40 -13.15 3.30
N GLN A 44 -10.60 -12.93 3.85
CA GLN A 44 -11.36 -13.95 4.58
C GLN A 44 -11.76 -15.11 3.65
N LYS A 45 -12.16 -14.81 2.41
CA LYS A 45 -12.47 -15.85 1.41
C LYS A 45 -11.23 -16.64 1.00
N ASP A 46 -10.08 -15.98 0.85
CA ASP A 46 -8.80 -16.66 0.57
C ASP A 46 -8.41 -17.56 1.75
N ARG A 47 -8.50 -17.06 2.99
CA ARG A 47 -8.17 -17.82 4.21
C ARG A 47 -9.08 -19.05 4.44
N GLN A 48 -10.36 -18.95 4.08
CA GLN A 48 -11.28 -20.10 4.13
C GLN A 48 -10.90 -21.23 3.16
N ARG A 49 -10.16 -20.92 2.10
CA ARG A 49 -9.67 -21.91 1.13
C ARG A 49 -8.31 -22.49 1.51
N ASP A 50 -7.47 -21.65 2.11
CA ASP A 50 -6.12 -21.99 2.54
C ASP A 50 -5.74 -21.13 3.74
N GLU A 51 -5.56 -21.75 4.90
CA GLU A 51 -5.25 -21.07 6.17
C GLU A 51 -3.91 -20.33 6.16
N SER A 52 -3.03 -20.62 5.20
CA SER A 52 -1.76 -19.87 5.02
C SER A 52 -1.94 -18.52 4.33
N LEU A 53 -3.12 -18.22 3.79
CA LEU A 53 -3.48 -16.94 3.18
C LEU A 53 -4.08 -15.98 4.22
N GLY A 54 -4.62 -14.85 3.76
CA GLY A 54 -5.18 -13.80 4.64
C GLY A 54 -4.37 -12.51 4.67
N TYR A 55 -3.43 -12.32 3.74
CA TYR A 55 -2.61 -11.12 3.60
C TYR A 55 -2.66 -10.57 2.17
N THR A 56 -2.34 -9.29 2.02
CA THR A 56 -2.29 -8.64 0.70
C THR A 56 -1.06 -9.12 -0.08
N ARG A 57 -1.25 -9.61 -1.30
CA ARG A 57 -0.15 -10.11 -2.14
C ARG A 57 0.46 -9.04 -3.05
N ASP A 58 -0.16 -7.86 -3.12
CA ASP A 58 0.24 -6.74 -3.96
C ASP A 58 1.18 -5.75 -3.26
N LEU A 59 1.29 -5.78 -1.92
CA LEU A 59 2.22 -4.95 -1.16
C LEU A 59 3.66 -4.93 -1.73
N PRO A 60 4.26 -6.06 -2.18
CA PRO A 60 5.58 -6.03 -2.81
C PRO A 60 5.69 -5.11 -4.02
N LEU A 61 4.61 -4.91 -4.80
CA LEU A 61 4.59 -4.01 -5.95
C LEU A 61 4.72 -2.55 -5.52
N TYR A 62 3.99 -2.15 -4.48
CA TYR A 62 4.10 -0.82 -3.88
C TYR A 62 5.49 -0.60 -3.27
N LEU A 63 6.03 -1.60 -2.57
CA LEU A 63 7.37 -1.54 -2.00
C LEU A 63 8.43 -1.35 -3.08
N GLN A 64 8.33 -2.04 -4.21
CA GLN A 64 9.28 -1.88 -5.33
C GLN A 64 9.32 -0.44 -5.87
N GLN A 65 8.18 0.25 -5.96
CA GLN A 65 8.13 1.64 -6.44
C GLN A 65 8.64 2.64 -5.39
N VAL A 66 8.27 2.45 -4.13
CA VAL A 66 8.56 3.45 -3.07
C VAL A 66 9.97 3.31 -2.48
N MET A 67 10.57 2.13 -2.50
CA MET A 67 11.85 1.86 -1.83
C MET A 67 12.98 2.81 -2.26
N PRO A 68 13.19 3.12 -3.57
CA PRO A 68 14.23 4.08 -3.97
C PRO A 68 14.02 5.47 -3.36
N TYR A 69 12.78 5.93 -3.22
CA TYR A 69 12.46 7.23 -2.64
C TYR A 69 12.65 7.26 -1.13
N VAL A 70 12.31 6.18 -0.44
CA VAL A 70 12.51 6.04 1.02
C VAL A 70 13.99 5.95 1.35
N LEU A 71 14.76 5.15 0.61
CA LEU A 71 16.20 4.98 0.83
C LEU A 71 16.99 6.28 0.59
N GLU A 72 16.55 7.09 -0.37
CA GLU A 72 17.11 8.43 -0.62
C GLU A 72 16.60 9.50 0.36
N GLY A 73 15.71 9.16 1.28
CA GLY A 73 15.13 10.09 2.26
C GLY A 73 14.16 11.12 1.66
N ARG A 74 13.64 10.87 0.44
CA ARG A 74 12.74 11.78 -0.28
C ARG A 74 11.29 11.66 0.14
N THR A 75 10.88 10.51 0.70
CA THR A 75 9.51 10.28 1.15
C THR A 75 9.47 9.32 2.34
N ARG A 76 8.36 9.34 3.09
CA ARG A 76 8.06 8.36 4.13
C ARG A 76 6.87 7.52 3.70
N PHE A 77 7.07 6.21 3.61
CA PHE A 77 6.01 5.26 3.28
C PHE A 77 5.27 4.80 4.54
N ILE A 78 3.95 4.88 4.53
CA ILE A 78 3.07 4.45 5.62
C ILE A 78 2.06 3.47 5.06
N THR A 79 2.03 2.27 5.65
CA THR A 79 1.03 1.25 5.34
C THR A 79 0.79 0.38 6.56
N ASN A 80 -0.41 -0.18 6.68
CA ASN A 80 -0.67 -1.27 7.62
C ASN A 80 -0.53 -2.65 6.97
N ALA A 81 -0.05 -2.69 5.72
CA ALA A 81 0.14 -3.88 4.91
C ALA A 81 -1.13 -4.69 4.59
N GLY A 82 -2.29 -4.32 5.13
CA GLY A 82 -3.51 -5.13 5.08
C GLY A 82 -3.34 -6.54 5.64
N GLY A 83 -4.41 -7.15 6.09
CA GLY A 83 -4.36 -8.52 6.58
C GLY A 83 -5.46 -8.86 7.57
N ILE A 84 -5.73 -10.14 7.68
CA ILE A 84 -6.53 -10.72 8.76
C ILE A 84 -5.65 -11.74 9.49
N ASN A 85 -5.30 -11.43 10.74
CA ASN A 85 -4.65 -12.39 11.64
C ASN A 85 -5.73 -13.18 12.37
#